data_AF-A0A8H4UZY0-F1
#
_entry.id   AF-A0A8H4UZY0-F1
#
_cell.length_a   1.000
_cell.length_b   1.000
_cell.length_c   1.000
_cell.angle_alpha   90.00
_cell.angle_beta   90.00
_cell.angle_gamma   90.00
#
_symmetry.space_group_name_H-M   'P 1'
#
loop_
_entity.id
_entity.type
_entity.pdbx_description
1 polymer ?
#
loop_
_entity_poly.entity_id
_entity_poly.type
_entity_poly.pdbx_seq_one_letter_code
_entity_poly.pdbx_strand_id
1 'polypeptide(L)'
;MGEPLVNGEKPHSQFISHLASYPLVSDSITTFKNNKYGATSIKYADQGYERLAKPFLPYLSTPYAYVAPYVAKADSLGDQGLTKVDERFPIVKEDTEKIKNTIVDTAFFPLRLAGDAREHVFDTYGSEYKKCGGDG
;
A
#
# COMPACT_ATOMS: atom_id res chain seq x y z
N MET A 1 13.11 4.88 18.50
CA MET A 1 14.57 4.96 18.61
C MET A 1 15.10 3.58 18.26
N GLY A 2 15.75 3.43 17.10
CA GLY A 2 16.34 2.16 16.69
C GLY A 2 17.71 2.00 17.34
N GLU A 3 17.96 0.84 17.94
CA GLU A 3 19.25 0.51 18.54
C GLU A 3 20.33 0.40 17.44
N PRO A 4 21.58 0.83 17.69
CA PRO A 4 22.63 0.78 16.69
C PRO A 4 23.13 -0.67 16.55
N LEU A 5 22.88 -1.29 15.39
CA LEU A 5 23.41 -2.62 15.10
C LEU A 5 24.90 -2.53 14.73
N VAL A 6 25.72 -2.94 15.68
CA VAL A 6 27.19 -2.95 15.59
C VAL A 6 27.71 -4.29 15.09
N ASN A 7 27.19 -4.84 13.98
CA ASN A 7 27.91 -5.92 13.28
C ASN A 7 27.43 -6.26 11.85
N GLY A 8 27.12 -5.26 11.01
CA GLY A 8 26.74 -5.52 9.61
C GLY A 8 25.40 -6.28 9.41
N GLU A 9 24.70 -6.61 10.50
CA GLU A 9 23.31 -7.06 10.47
C GLU A 9 22.45 -5.89 10.00
N LYS A 10 21.94 -5.99 8.77
CA LYS A 10 20.74 -5.24 8.39
C LYS A 10 19.57 -5.99 9.02
N PRO A 11 19.00 -5.55 10.15
CA PRO A 11 17.88 -6.25 10.78
C PRO A 11 16.62 -6.16 9.92
N HIS A 12 16.61 -5.23 8.97
CA HIS A 12 15.46 -4.89 8.17
C HIS A 12 15.77 -5.15 6.70
N SER A 13 14.98 -6.04 6.11
CA SER A 13 14.94 -6.28 4.67
C SER A 13 14.59 -4.97 3.95
N GLN A 14 15.36 -4.63 2.92
CA GLN A 14 15.17 -3.44 2.07
C GLN A 14 13.81 -3.50 1.37
N PHE A 15 13.42 -4.67 0.87
CA PHE A 15 12.10 -4.90 0.28
C PHE A 15 10.98 -4.59 1.27
N ILE A 16 11.05 -5.11 2.50
CA ILE A 16 9.99 -4.87 3.49
C ILE A 16 9.97 -3.41 3.91
N SER A 17 11.12 -2.75 4.05
CA SER A 17 11.18 -1.30 4.32
C SER A 17 10.53 -0.50 3.19
N HIS A 18 10.82 -0.86 1.94
CA HIS A 18 10.28 -0.21 0.76
C HIS A 18 8.78 -0.44 0.64
N LEU A 19 8.31 -1.68 0.82
CA LEU A 19 6.88 -2.01 0.83
C LEU A 19 6.13 -1.32 1.98
N ALA A 20 6.73 -1.25 3.17
CA ALA A 20 6.14 -0.58 4.33
C ALA A 20 6.13 0.94 4.21
N SER A 21 6.91 1.52 3.28
CA SER A 21 6.91 2.96 2.99
C SER A 21 5.75 3.41 2.10
N TYR A 22 5.01 2.47 1.48
CA TYR A 22 3.82 2.82 0.73
C TYR A 22 2.72 3.33 1.67
N PRO A 23 2.09 4.48 1.38
CA PRO A 23 1.08 5.09 2.25
C PRO A 23 -0.03 4.10 2.67
N LEU A 24 -0.57 3.33 1.71
CA LEU A 24 -1.59 2.32 1.97
C LEU A 24 -1.12 1.22 2.94
N VAL A 25 0.13 0.78 2.78
CA VAL A 25 0.70 -0.28 3.61
C VAL A 25 1.01 0.28 4.99
N SER A 26 1.65 1.44 5.10
CA SER A 26 1.92 2.09 6.38
C SER A 26 0.63 2.39 7.16
N ASP A 27 -0.42 2.83 6.47
CA ASP A 27 -1.73 3.10 7.06
C ASP A 27 -2.38 1.81 7.56
N SER A 28 -2.28 0.72 6.81
CA SER A 28 -2.79 -0.59 7.23
C SER A 28 -2.06 -1.13 8.46
N ILE A 29 -0.73 -1.01 8.49
CA ILE A 29 0.10 -1.41 9.64
C ILE A 29 -0.24 -0.54 10.86
N THR A 30 -0.37 0.76 10.68
CA THR A 30 -0.70 1.71 11.74
C THR A 30 -2.10 1.45 12.29
N THR A 31 -3.08 1.21 11.41
CA THR A 31 -4.45 0.85 11.78
C THR A 31 -4.48 -0.48 12.53
N PHE A 32 -3.76 -1.48 12.06
CA PHE A 32 -3.66 -2.79 12.72
C PHE A 32 -3.01 -2.68 14.10
N LYS A 33 -1.94 -1.89 14.22
CA LYS A 33 -1.24 -1.65 15.48
C LYS A 33 -2.07 -0.83 16.47
N ASN A 34 -2.87 0.12 15.98
CA ASN A 34 -3.78 0.91 16.80
C ASN A 34 -5.04 0.13 17.22
N ASN A 35 -5.38 -0.95 16.50
CA ASN A 35 -6.45 -1.85 16.89
C ASN A 35 -6.02 -2.69 18.11
N LYS A 36 -6.86 -2.72 19.16
CA LYS A 36 -6.60 -3.44 20.41
C LYS A 36 -6.21 -4.91 20.18
N TYR A 37 -6.82 -5.56 19.20
CA TYR A 37 -6.53 -6.95 18.86
C TYR A 37 -5.14 -7.14 18.22
N GLY A 38 -4.72 -6.23 17.34
CA GLY A 38 -3.40 -6.27 16.71
C GLY A 38 -2.28 -5.87 17.67
N ALA A 39 -2.51 -4.86 18.52
CA ALA A 39 -1.57 -4.50 19.58
C ALA A 39 -1.31 -5.66 20.56
N THR A 40 -2.34 -6.46 20.83
CA THR A 40 -2.25 -7.60 21.76
C THR A 40 -1.45 -8.75 21.15
N SER A 41 -1.66 -9.09 19.88
CA SER A 41 -0.88 -10.13 19.20
C SER A 41 0.60 -9.76 19.09
N ILE A 42 0.90 -8.48 18.78
CA ILE A 42 2.28 -7.97 18.76
C ILE A 42 2.92 -8.10 20.15
N LYS A 43 2.22 -7.73 21.22
CA LYS A 43 2.73 -7.90 22.59
C LYS A 43 3.05 -9.35 22.95
N TYR A 44 2.19 -10.29 22.57
CA TYR A 44 2.46 -11.70 22.81
C TYR A 44 3.65 -12.23 22.00
N ALA A 45 3.77 -11.79 20.75
CA ALA A 45 4.93 -12.11 19.91
C ALA A 45 6.23 -11.53 20.50
N ASP A 46 6.23 -10.26 20.92
CA ASP A 46 7.39 -9.62 21.57
C ASP A 46 7.76 -10.34 22.87
N GLN A 47 6.78 -10.68 23.70
CA GLN A 47 7.01 -11.41 24.94
C GLN A 47 7.56 -12.83 24.71
N GLY A 48 7.06 -13.52 23.68
CA GLY A 48 7.57 -14.83 23.27
C GLY A 48 8.99 -14.74 22.71
N TYR A 49 9.27 -13.72 21.90
CA TYR A 49 10.60 -13.46 21.36
C TYR A 49 11.61 -13.18 22.47
N GLU A 50 11.28 -12.30 23.43
CA GLU A 50 12.20 -11.98 24.52
C GLU A 50 12.50 -13.17 25.44
N ARG A 51 11.50 -14.00 25.71
CA ARG A 51 11.65 -15.12 26.66
C ARG A 51 12.19 -16.39 26.02
N LEU A 52 11.83 -16.66 24.77
CA LEU A 52 12.15 -17.91 24.10
C LEU A 52 13.21 -17.69 23.02
N ALA A 53 13.04 -16.74 22.11
CA ALA A 53 13.97 -16.61 20.98
C ALA A 53 15.30 -15.93 21.34
N LYS A 54 15.26 -14.84 22.13
CA LYS A 54 16.42 -14.04 22.54
C LYS A 54 17.58 -14.86 23.13
N PRO A 55 17.36 -15.83 24.04
CA PRO A 55 18.45 -16.66 24.56
C PRO A 55 18.99 -17.68 23.55
N PHE A 56 18.21 -18.10 22.54
CA PHE A 56 18.65 -19.08 21.53
C PHE A 56 19.19 -18.45 20.25
N LEU A 57 18.90 -17.17 19.99
CA LEU A 57 19.38 -16.42 18.82
C LEU A 57 20.91 -16.48 18.61
N PRO A 58 21.76 -16.36 19.64
CA PRO A 58 23.22 -16.44 19.48
C PRO A 58 23.72 -17.80 18.97
N TYR A 59 22.93 -18.87 19.15
CA TYR A 59 23.29 -20.19 18.63
C TYR A 59 22.88 -20.37 17.17
N LEU A 60 21.90 -19.60 16.71
CA LEU A 60 21.40 -19.61 15.33
C LEU A 60 22.11 -18.58 14.44
N SER A 61 22.80 -17.58 15.02
CA SER A 61 23.52 -16.56 14.26
C SER A 61 24.68 -17.12 13.43
N THR A 62 25.37 -18.14 13.93
CA THR A 62 26.51 -18.77 13.25
C THR A 62 26.11 -19.46 11.93
N PRO A 63 25.10 -20.35 11.89
CA PRO A 63 24.61 -20.90 10.63
C PRO A 63 23.90 -19.83 9.77
N TYR A 64 23.22 -18.85 10.39
CA TYR A 64 22.56 -17.78 9.66
C TYR A 64 23.56 -16.92 8.86
N ALA A 65 24.76 -16.68 9.37
CA ALA A 65 25.79 -15.90 8.67
C ALA A 65 26.15 -16.46 7.28
N TYR A 66 26.05 -17.77 7.06
CA TYR A 66 26.32 -18.39 5.74
C TYR A 66 25.20 -18.16 4.73
N VAL A 67 23.95 -18.09 5.18
CA VAL A 67 22.77 -17.88 4.32
C VAL A 67 22.38 -16.41 4.21
N ALA A 68 22.78 -15.59 5.17
CA ALA A 68 22.57 -14.15 5.22
C ALA A 68 22.86 -13.42 3.90
N PRO A 69 23.99 -13.65 3.19
CA PRO A 69 24.23 -12.97 1.91
C PRO A 69 23.24 -13.36 0.81
N TYR A 70 22.68 -14.57 0.83
CA TYR A 70 21.67 -15.00 -0.13
C TYR A 70 20.30 -14.42 0.18
N VAL A 71 19.94 -14.39 1.46
CA VAL A 71 18.71 -13.72 1.92
C VAL A 71 18.77 -12.24 1.58
N ALA A 72 19.91 -11.58 1.84
CA ALA A 72 20.13 -10.18 1.48
C ALA A 72 20.08 -9.95 -0.04
N LYS A 73 20.58 -10.89 -0.85
CA LYS A 73 20.44 -10.81 -2.32
C LYS A 73 18.99 -10.96 -2.77
N ALA A 74 18.27 -11.95 -2.25
CA ALA A 74 16.86 -12.15 -2.58
C ALA A 74 16.02 -10.93 -2.20
N ASP A 75 16.29 -10.36 -1.03
CA ASP A 75 15.70 -9.11 -0.56
C ASP A 75 16.00 -7.94 -1.51
N SER A 76 17.26 -7.76 -1.90
CA SER A 76 17.65 -6.71 -2.86
C SER A 76 17.02 -6.88 -4.25
N LEU A 77 16.84 -8.12 -4.71
CA LEU A 77 16.18 -8.41 -5.99
C LEU A 77 14.68 -8.12 -5.91
N GLY A 78 14.05 -8.43 -4.78
CA GLY A 78 12.67 -8.03 -4.51
C GLY A 78 12.52 -6.51 -4.53
N ASP A 79 13.43 -5.79 -3.87
CA ASP A 79 13.44 -4.33 -3.82
C ASP A 79 13.57 -3.68 -5.20
N GLN A 80 14.46 -4.23 -6.04
CA GLN A 80 14.56 -3.84 -7.46
C GLN A 80 13.27 -4.14 -8.24
N GLY A 81 12.59 -5.23 -7.90
CA GLY A 81 11.27 -5.56 -8.44
C GLY A 81 10.22 -4.51 -8.08
N LEU A 82 10.13 -4.11 -6.81
CA LEU A 82 9.23 -3.03 -6.36
C LEU A 82 9.55 -1.70 -7.04
N THR A 83 10.84 -1.38 -7.18
CA THR A 83 11.27 -0.16 -7.86
C THR A 83 10.74 -0.11 -9.31
N LYS A 84 10.75 -1.23 -10.02
CA LYS A 84 10.16 -1.31 -11.38
C LYS A 84 8.64 -1.22 -11.37
N VAL A 85 7.98 -1.80 -10.36
CA VAL A 85 6.52 -1.67 -10.19
C VAL A 85 6.15 -0.22 -9.94
N ASP A 86 6.92 0.50 -9.11
CA ASP A 86 6.72 1.92 -8.86
C ASP A 86 6.86 2.77 -10.12
N GLU A 87 7.88 2.49 -10.94
CA GLU A 87 8.09 3.16 -12.22
C GLU A 87 6.92 2.91 -13.18
N ARG A 88 6.33 1.71 -13.14
CA ARG A 88 5.23 1.33 -14.01
C ARG A 88 3.87 1.82 -13.50
N PHE A 89 3.69 1.90 -12.19
CA PHE A 89 2.43 2.24 -11.52
C PHE A 89 2.68 3.29 -10.43
N PRO A 90 2.88 4.56 -10.81
CA PRO A 90 3.13 5.64 -9.85
C PRO A 90 1.97 5.86 -8.88
N ILE A 91 0.77 5.38 -9.22
CA ILE A 91 -0.42 5.44 -8.37
C ILE A 91 -0.23 4.76 -7.00
N VAL A 92 0.66 3.78 -6.89
CA VAL A 92 0.94 3.07 -5.62
C VAL A 92 1.69 3.96 -4.62
N LYS A 93 2.36 5.02 -5.11
CA LYS A 93 3.04 6.03 -4.31
C LYS A 93 2.14 7.22 -3.94
N GLU A 94 0.96 7.31 -4.52
CA GLU A 94 0.04 8.40 -4.20
C GLU A 94 -0.64 8.20 -2.85
N ASP A 95 -1.08 9.29 -2.23
CA ASP A 95 -1.76 9.24 -0.95
C ASP A 95 -3.02 8.38 -1.01
N THR A 96 -3.30 7.65 0.07
CA THR A 96 -4.47 6.76 0.23
C THR A 96 -5.79 7.46 -0.16
N GLU A 97 -5.95 8.73 0.21
CA GLU A 97 -7.13 9.53 -0.15
C GLU A 97 -7.24 9.78 -1.65
N LYS A 98 -6.11 10.07 -2.30
CA LYS A 98 -6.04 10.31 -3.75
C LYS A 98 -6.27 9.03 -4.54
N ILE A 99 -5.74 7.89 -4.07
CA ILE A 99 -6.02 6.57 -4.66
C ILE A 99 -7.50 6.24 -4.53
N LYS A 100 -8.08 6.40 -3.33
CA LYS A 100 -9.50 6.13 -3.09
C LYS A 100 -10.39 7.01 -3.96
N ASN A 101 -10.11 8.31 -4.02
CA ASN A 101 -10.86 9.25 -4.85
C ASN A 101 -10.70 8.90 -6.33
N THR A 102 -9.51 8.55 -6.81
CA THR A 102 -9.29 8.15 -8.21
C THR A 102 -10.05 6.88 -8.57
N ILE A 103 -10.06 5.86 -7.70
CA ILE A 103 -10.81 4.61 -7.92
C ILE A 103 -12.32 4.88 -7.93
N VAL A 104 -12.80 5.66 -6.96
CA VAL A 104 -14.21 6.06 -6.86
C VAL A 104 -14.59 6.85 -8.10
N ASP A 105 -13.87 7.90 -8.46
CA ASP A 105 -14.14 8.72 -9.64
C ASP A 105 -14.08 7.90 -10.94
N THR A 106 -13.14 6.97 -11.06
CA THR A 106 -13.07 6.07 -12.23
C THR A 106 -14.27 5.12 -12.29
N ALA A 107 -14.70 4.57 -11.15
CA ALA A 107 -15.87 3.69 -11.09
C ALA A 107 -17.18 4.44 -11.34
N PHE A 108 -17.28 5.70 -10.91
CA PHE A 108 -18.44 6.58 -11.13
C PHE A 108 -18.38 7.34 -12.45
N PHE A 109 -17.26 7.31 -13.16
CA PHE A 109 -17.10 7.93 -14.49
C PHE A 109 -18.17 7.49 -15.50
N PRO A 110 -18.45 6.19 -15.73
CA PRO A 110 -19.49 5.78 -16.68
C PRO A 110 -20.89 6.24 -16.28
N LEU A 111 -21.18 6.33 -14.97
CA LEU A 111 -22.46 6.84 -14.46
C LEU A 111 -22.61 8.34 -14.72
N ARG A 112 -21.56 9.13 -14.47
CA ARG A 112 -21.54 10.57 -14.79
C ARG A 112 -21.68 10.81 -16.30
N LEU A 113 -20.90 10.10 -17.10
CA LEU A 113 -20.93 10.21 -18.56
C LEU A 113 -22.32 9.88 -19.14
N ALA A 114 -22.99 8.84 -18.62
CA ALA A 114 -24.35 8.48 -19.04
C ALA A 114 -25.39 9.52 -18.62
N GLY A 115 -25.21 10.16 -17.46
CA GLY A 115 -26.03 11.29 -17.01
C GLY A 115 -25.89 12.49 -17.95
N ASP A 116 -24.65 12.93 -18.18
CA ASP A 116 -24.33 14.09 -19.03
C ASP A 116 -24.80 13.88 -20.47
N ALA A 117 -24.62 12.67 -21.03
CA ALA A 117 -25.08 12.35 -22.37
C ALA A 117 -26.61 12.38 -22.49
N ARG A 118 -27.33 11.89 -21.47
CA ARG A 118 -28.80 11.96 -21.45
C ARG A 118 -29.29 13.40 -21.37
N GLU A 119 -28.72 14.19 -20.48
CA GLU A 119 -29.05 15.61 -20.32
C GLU A 119 -28.81 16.37 -21.62
N HIS A 120 -27.67 16.15 -22.28
CA HIS A 120 -27.36 16.78 -23.56
C HIS A 120 -28.35 16.42 -24.68
N VAL A 121 -28.79 15.15 -24.74
CA VAL A 121 -29.80 14.70 -25.72
C VAL A 121 -31.17 15.33 -25.42
N PHE A 122 -31.58 15.36 -24.15
CA PHE A 122 -32.85 15.99 -23.78
C PHE A 122 -32.85 17.50 -24.02
N ASP A 123 -31.75 18.19 -23.74
CA ASP A 123 -31.62 19.63 -23.94
C ASP A 123 -31.56 20.00 -25.43
N THR A 124 -30.85 19.20 -26.24
CA THR A 124 -30.87 19.33 -27.71
C THR A 124 -32.26 19.08 -28.28
N TYR A 125 -32.95 18.03 -27.82
CA TYR A 125 -34.32 17.75 -28.27
C TYR A 125 -35.30 18.84 -27.85
N GLY A 126 -35.23 19.31 -26.60
CA GLY A 126 -36.07 20.38 -26.08
C GLY A 126 -35.83 21.72 -26.76
N SER A 127 -34.58 22.05 -27.08
CA SER A 127 -34.24 23.28 -27.81
C SER A 127 -34.69 23.25 -29.27
N GLU A 128 -34.58 22.12 -29.96
CA GLU A 128 -35.11 21.95 -31.32
C GLU A 128 -36.65 21.90 -31.33
N TYR A 129 -37.27 21.25 -30.34
CA TYR A 129 -38.73 21.23 -30.18
C TYR A 129 -39.31 22.63 -29.91
N LYS A 130 -38.65 23.44 -29.07
CA LYS A 130 -39.02 24.85 -28.84
C LYS A 130 -38.85 25.71 -30.08
N LYS A 131 -37.80 25.50 -30.88
CA LYS A 131 -37.60 26.23 -32.15
C LYS A 131 -38.66 25.89 -33.20
N CYS A 132 -39.20 24.67 -33.20
CA CYS A 132 -40.24 24.23 -34.13
C CYS A 132 -41.67 24.64 -33.72
N GLY A 133 -41.84 25.49 -32.69
CA GLY A 133 -43.14 26.04 -32.31
C GLY A 133 -44.01 25.10 -31.47
N GLY A 134 -43.40 24.16 -30.73
CA GLY A 134 -44.10 23.18 -29.91
C GLY A 134 -44.54 23.64 -28.50
N ASP A 135 -44.33 24.91 -28.14
CA ASP A 135 -44.91 25.54 -26.95
C ASP A 135 -46.08 26.42 -27.39
N GLY A 136 -47.29 25.84 -27.35
CA GLY A 136 -48.58 26.52 -27.44
C GLY A 136 -49.41 26.17 -26.21
#